data_AF-A0A952C3J7-F1
#
_entry.id   AF-A0A952C3J7-F1
#
_cell.length_a   1.000
_cell.length_b   1.000
_cell.length_c   1.000
_cell.angle_alpha   90.00
_cell.angle_beta   90.00
_cell.angle_gamma   90.00
#
_symmetry.space_group_name_H-M   'P 1'
#
loop_
_entity.id
_entity.type
_entity.pdbx_description
1 polymer ?
#
loop_
_entity_poly.entity_id
_entity_poly.type
_entity_poly.pdbx_seq_one_letter_code
_entity_poly.pdbx_strand_id
1 'polypeptide(L)'
;MSTRVILACFFLVALVTGLRDAAIGSSAAASPFEQSIPPAANSSPVVAFDGATFSPATVTVAAGASIELQNATDQDYTLSVRARTLEPMLFLPMVVKENTGLATQGQSAAAASDLDFPAHSAVYVTIDSAGAWAIALGELENVQLNVEVQAPATPTPAPTPTPLPPPVEQREWTLHKSADGAHPDGNEQQLLWLLNRARANPAAEGAWLATTDLPDIAGGRNYFQVDTAKLQQEFASYGARPPAAFDVRLFNAALAHSLDLIARDAQDHNGQFQRVAEAGFECAGGRGNVFAFADSSLNAHGAFNIDWGTDPDGMQPGRGHRMAIMSLDGDYTNVGLAMAPESNPGTSVGPLVTTGNYCHAVSFAADHHNRFLVGTVWSDNDGDGLYDPGEGIGGISVRPDHGDYYAVTAASGGFAIPITTPGTYLVQFDIEGGAERSVVVGEESVLVDLALPAGSGLNRPPTRPAPADRYATPVAPGPALRFPGSAPQP
;
A
#
# COMPACT_ATOMS: atom_id res chain seq x y z
N MET A 1 11.68 -44.85 -49.01
CA MET A 1 10.62 -45.06 -48.00
C MET A 1 10.86 -44.07 -46.86
N SER A 2 9.91 -43.42 -46.17
CA SER A 2 8.50 -43.04 -46.44
C SER A 2 8.01 -42.22 -45.20
N THR A 3 7.19 -41.16 -45.19
CA THR A 3 6.73 -40.11 -46.16
C THR A 3 6.21 -38.91 -45.29
N ARG A 4 6.00 -37.70 -45.85
CA ARG A 4 5.50 -36.49 -45.14
C ARG A 4 4.06 -36.08 -45.52
N VAL A 5 3.44 -35.23 -44.69
CA VAL A 5 2.19 -34.44 -44.85
C VAL A 5 2.32 -33.20 -43.91
N ILE A 6 1.58 -32.06 -43.89
CA ILE A 6 0.41 -31.45 -44.61
C ILE A 6 0.83 -29.97 -44.89
N LEU A 7 0.70 -29.36 -46.08
CA LEU A 7 -0.42 -28.52 -46.61
C LEU A 7 -0.98 -27.46 -45.60
N ALA A 8 -0.98 -26.12 -45.79
CA ALA A 8 -1.28 -25.17 -46.91
C ALA A 8 -2.80 -24.90 -47.12
N CYS A 9 -3.35 -23.75 -47.57
CA CYS A 9 -2.85 -22.37 -47.89
C CYS A 9 -4.02 -21.33 -48.08
N PHE A 10 -3.72 -20.06 -48.40
CA PHE A 10 -4.64 -18.90 -48.68
C PHE A 10 -5.34 -18.89 -50.07
N PHE A 11 -6.45 -18.12 -50.27
CA PHE A 11 -6.57 -16.92 -51.19
C PHE A 11 -7.98 -16.22 -51.23
N LEU A 12 -8.22 -15.27 -52.17
CA LEU A 12 -9.17 -14.09 -52.14
C LEU A 12 -9.89 -13.79 -53.51
N VAL A 13 -10.82 -12.78 -53.58
CA VAL A 13 -11.45 -12.05 -54.76
C VAL A 13 -12.88 -12.58 -55.18
N ALA A 14 -14.03 -11.90 -55.43
CA ALA A 14 -14.56 -10.51 -55.74
C ALA A 14 -15.12 -10.36 -57.22
N LEU A 15 -16.07 -9.49 -57.67
CA LEU A 15 -16.82 -8.29 -57.17
C LEU A 15 -18.07 -7.89 -58.09
N VAL A 16 -18.99 -6.99 -57.63
CA VAL A 16 -20.00 -6.10 -58.35
C VAL A 16 -21.36 -6.63 -58.94
N THR A 17 -22.51 -6.02 -58.56
CA THR A 17 -23.73 -5.52 -59.34
C THR A 17 -25.04 -5.48 -58.48
N GLY A 18 -26.16 -4.76 -58.81
CA GLY A 18 -26.37 -3.66 -59.79
C GLY A 18 -27.84 -3.22 -60.16
N LEU A 19 -28.51 -2.36 -59.35
CA LEU A 19 -29.59 -1.36 -59.67
C LEU A 19 -31.07 -1.71 -60.11
N ARG A 20 -32.02 -0.94 -59.51
CA ARG A 20 -33.30 -0.31 -60.00
C ARG A 20 -34.74 -0.87 -59.75
N ASP A 21 -35.54 0.03 -59.16
CA ASP A 21 -36.90 0.52 -59.48
C ASP A 21 -38.22 -0.26 -59.15
N ALA A 22 -39.21 0.56 -58.72
CA ALA A 22 -40.69 0.41 -58.72
C ALA A 22 -41.41 -0.29 -57.54
N ALA A 23 -42.54 0.30 -57.15
CA ALA A 23 -43.37 -0.05 -55.99
C ALA A 23 -44.77 -0.56 -56.37
N ILE A 24 -45.44 -1.23 -55.41
CA ILE A 24 -46.90 -1.23 -55.12
C ILE A 24 -47.10 -2.09 -53.86
N GLY A 25 -48.13 -1.84 -53.04
CA GLY A 25 -48.40 -2.68 -51.86
C GLY A 25 -49.88 -2.79 -51.49
N SER A 26 -50.25 -3.94 -50.91
CA SER A 26 -51.48 -4.13 -50.12
C SER A 26 -51.48 -5.45 -49.33
N SER A 27 -52.12 -5.43 -48.16
CA SER A 27 -52.74 -6.57 -47.44
C SER A 27 -51.95 -7.88 -47.21
N ALA A 28 -51.31 -7.96 -46.04
CA ALA A 28 -51.38 -9.03 -45.03
C ALA A 28 -51.74 -10.49 -45.45
N ALA A 29 -50.89 -11.46 -45.10
CA ALA A 29 -51.04 -12.26 -43.86
C ALA A 29 -50.04 -13.45 -43.76
N ALA A 30 -49.06 -13.39 -42.84
CA ALA A 30 -48.27 -14.56 -42.38
C ALA A 30 -47.48 -14.26 -41.09
N SER A 31 -47.16 -15.32 -40.33
CA SER A 31 -46.23 -15.41 -39.19
C SER A 31 -45.99 -16.90 -38.91
N PRO A 32 -44.86 -17.39 -38.33
CA PRO A 32 -43.72 -16.67 -37.74
C PRO A 32 -42.37 -16.97 -38.44
N PHE A 33 -41.26 -16.52 -37.83
CA PHE A 33 -39.88 -16.47 -38.36
C PHE A 33 -39.75 -15.54 -39.60
N GLU A 34 -39.00 -14.43 -39.57
CA GLU A 34 -37.90 -14.03 -38.69
C GLU A 34 -38.22 -12.76 -37.86
N GLN A 35 -37.54 -12.57 -36.72
CA GLN A 35 -37.46 -11.24 -36.12
C GLN A 35 -36.40 -10.44 -36.89
N SER A 36 -36.84 -9.45 -37.66
CA SER A 36 -35.95 -8.43 -38.20
C SER A 36 -35.23 -7.74 -37.04
N ILE A 37 -33.90 -7.71 -37.09
CA ILE A 37 -33.08 -6.94 -36.15
C ILE A 37 -33.58 -5.49 -36.17
N PRO A 38 -34.10 -4.94 -35.05
CA PRO A 38 -34.46 -3.53 -35.01
C PRO A 38 -33.20 -2.68 -35.18
N PRO A 39 -33.29 -1.50 -35.84
CA PRO A 39 -32.15 -0.59 -35.88
C PRO A 39 -31.71 -0.30 -34.45
N ALA A 40 -30.39 -0.33 -34.20
CA ALA A 40 -29.83 -0.20 -32.86
C ALA A 40 -30.35 1.08 -32.19
N ALA A 41 -31.19 0.90 -31.17
CA ALA A 41 -31.66 2.00 -30.36
C ALA A 41 -30.50 2.42 -29.45
N ASN A 42 -29.83 3.52 -29.81
CA ASN A 42 -28.83 4.20 -28.95
C ASN A 42 -29.54 4.93 -27.79
N SER A 43 -30.44 4.23 -27.11
CA SER A 43 -31.02 4.59 -25.83
C SER A 43 -30.29 3.79 -24.76
N SER A 44 -29.44 4.46 -23.98
CA SER A 44 -28.82 3.91 -22.78
C SER A 44 -29.88 3.23 -21.90
N PRO A 45 -29.64 2.01 -21.38
CA PRO A 45 -30.54 1.41 -20.41
C PRO A 45 -30.59 2.28 -19.13
N VAL A 46 -31.72 2.96 -18.93
CA VAL A 46 -31.99 3.73 -17.72
C VAL A 46 -32.50 2.77 -16.64
N VAL A 47 -31.89 2.82 -15.45
CA VAL A 47 -32.38 2.11 -14.26
C VAL A 47 -32.83 3.14 -13.24
N ALA A 48 -34.14 3.23 -13.04
CA ALA A 48 -34.76 4.17 -12.10
C ALA A 48 -35.09 3.47 -10.77
N PHE A 49 -35.03 4.23 -9.67
CA PHE A 49 -35.34 3.75 -8.32
C PHE A 49 -36.34 4.70 -7.64
N ASP A 50 -37.42 4.17 -7.06
CA ASP A 50 -38.48 4.95 -6.39
C ASP A 50 -38.45 4.88 -4.85
N GLY A 51 -37.42 4.26 -4.29
CA GLY A 51 -37.21 4.14 -2.84
C GLY A 51 -38.08 3.09 -2.12
N ALA A 52 -39.00 2.40 -2.81
CA ALA A 52 -39.92 1.44 -2.17
C ALA A 52 -39.37 0.01 -2.14
N THR A 53 -38.93 -0.53 -3.27
CA THR A 53 -38.33 -1.87 -3.40
C THR A 53 -37.44 -1.97 -4.62
N PHE A 54 -36.23 -2.53 -4.46
CA PHE A 54 -35.41 -2.99 -5.59
C PHE A 54 -35.20 -4.51 -5.49
N SER A 55 -35.23 -5.19 -6.64
CA SER A 55 -34.72 -6.56 -6.78
C SER A 55 -33.41 -6.48 -7.57
N PRO A 56 -32.36 -7.26 -7.22
CA PRO A 56 -31.07 -7.17 -7.89
C PRO A 56 -31.22 -7.42 -9.39
N ALA A 57 -30.83 -6.43 -10.20
CA ALA A 57 -30.92 -6.49 -11.64
C ALA A 57 -29.54 -6.76 -12.24
N THR A 58 -29.40 -7.86 -12.98
CA THR A 58 -28.25 -8.09 -13.85
C THR A 58 -28.50 -7.38 -15.17
N VAL A 59 -27.68 -6.37 -15.47
CA VAL A 59 -27.75 -5.63 -16.74
C VAL A 59 -26.59 -6.06 -17.64
N THR A 60 -26.90 -6.53 -18.83
CA THR A 60 -25.93 -6.73 -19.91
C THR A 60 -25.89 -5.47 -20.77
N VAL A 61 -24.72 -4.85 -20.88
CA VAL A 61 -24.49 -3.65 -21.71
C VAL A 61 -23.57 -3.98 -22.89
N ALA A 62 -23.78 -3.30 -24.02
CA ALA A 62 -22.92 -3.36 -25.19
C ALA A 62 -21.77 -2.34 -25.09
N ALA A 63 -20.71 -2.52 -25.89
CA ALA A 63 -19.57 -1.61 -25.92
C ALA A 63 -19.99 -0.16 -26.23
N GLY A 64 -19.45 0.80 -25.48
CA GLY A 64 -19.80 2.21 -25.60
C GLY A 64 -21.18 2.61 -25.06
N ALA A 65 -21.95 1.70 -24.45
CA ALA A 65 -23.20 2.04 -23.78
C ALA A 65 -22.96 2.53 -22.34
N SER A 66 -23.65 3.60 -21.94
CA SER A 66 -23.75 4.04 -20.55
C SER A 66 -24.97 3.43 -19.86
N ILE A 67 -24.91 3.28 -18.54
CA ILE A 67 -26.10 3.08 -17.70
C ILE A 67 -26.41 4.40 -16.99
N GLU A 68 -27.63 4.88 -17.13
CA GLU A 68 -28.11 6.09 -16.44
C GLU A 68 -28.92 5.69 -15.19
N LEU A 69 -28.54 6.24 -14.04
CA LEU A 69 -29.15 5.99 -12.74
C LEU A 69 -29.85 7.25 -12.24
N GLN A 70 -31.16 7.14 -12.03
CA GLN A 70 -32.00 8.25 -11.59
C GLN A 70 -32.52 8.00 -10.17
N ASN A 71 -32.00 8.77 -9.20
CA ASN A 71 -32.54 8.87 -7.84
C ASN A 71 -33.73 9.84 -7.86
N ALA A 72 -34.91 9.38 -7.42
CA ALA A 72 -36.13 10.19 -7.37
C ALA A 72 -36.40 10.81 -5.98
N THR A 73 -35.43 10.77 -5.05
CA THR A 73 -35.64 11.12 -3.64
C THR A 73 -34.47 11.89 -3.02
N ASP A 74 -34.77 12.86 -2.15
CA ASP A 74 -33.80 13.66 -1.37
C ASP A 74 -33.17 12.83 -0.22
N GLN A 75 -32.58 11.68 -0.55
CA GLN A 75 -31.95 10.75 0.39
C GLN A 75 -30.60 10.27 -0.17
N ASP A 76 -29.60 10.11 0.70
CA ASP A 76 -28.31 9.52 0.36
C ASP A 76 -28.43 7.99 0.24
N TYR A 77 -27.79 7.39 -0.76
CA TYR A 77 -27.79 5.94 -0.99
C TYR A 77 -26.37 5.41 -1.17
N THR A 78 -26.14 4.16 -0.74
CA THR A 78 -24.91 3.43 -1.08
C THR A 78 -25.17 2.54 -2.30
N LEU A 79 -24.40 2.77 -3.36
CA LEU A 79 -24.41 1.98 -4.58
C LEU A 79 -23.25 0.98 -4.56
N SER A 80 -23.56 -0.32 -4.61
CA SER A 80 -22.58 -1.38 -4.79
C SER A 80 -22.63 -1.90 -6.23
N VAL A 81 -21.51 -1.83 -6.94
CA VAL A 81 -21.39 -2.34 -8.31
C VAL A 81 -20.38 -3.48 -8.34
N ARG A 82 -20.79 -4.63 -8.87
CA ARG A 82 -19.90 -5.77 -9.15
C ARG A 82 -19.91 -6.07 -10.64
N ALA A 83 -18.76 -5.92 -11.28
CA ALA A 83 -18.54 -6.35 -12.65
C ALA A 83 -18.10 -7.82 -12.73
N ARG A 84 -18.61 -8.54 -13.73
CA ARG A 84 -18.13 -9.86 -14.12
C ARG A 84 -17.92 -9.87 -15.64
N THR A 85 -16.68 -10.10 -16.06
CA THR A 85 -16.39 -10.53 -17.43
C THR A 85 -16.83 -12.00 -17.61
N LEU A 86 -17.25 -12.36 -18.81
CA LEU A 86 -17.59 -13.75 -19.15
C LEU A 86 -16.39 -14.53 -19.71
N GLU A 87 -15.32 -13.83 -20.10
CA GLU A 87 -14.02 -14.36 -20.54
C GLU A 87 -12.90 -14.03 -19.53
N PRO A 88 -11.85 -14.86 -19.42
CA PRO A 88 -10.70 -14.61 -18.56
C PRO A 88 -9.62 -13.74 -19.23
N MET A 89 -8.98 -12.88 -18.43
CA MET A 89 -7.86 -11.96 -18.76
C MET A 89 -8.20 -10.72 -19.59
N LEU A 90 -8.53 -9.63 -18.88
CA LEU A 90 -7.72 -8.40 -18.91
C LEU A 90 -7.90 -7.63 -17.59
N PHE A 91 -6.98 -6.71 -17.26
CA PHE A 91 -7.27 -5.60 -16.34
C PHE A 91 -8.05 -4.54 -17.12
N LEU A 92 -9.05 -3.91 -16.49
CA LEU A 92 -10.01 -3.02 -17.17
C LEU A 92 -10.29 -1.75 -16.36
N PRO A 93 -10.19 -0.56 -16.99
CA PRO A 93 -10.59 0.70 -16.35
C PRO A 93 -12.12 0.89 -16.40
N MET A 94 -12.68 1.44 -15.33
CA MET A 94 -14.09 1.86 -15.26
C MET A 94 -14.17 3.35 -14.91
N VAL A 95 -15.08 4.07 -15.59
CA VAL A 95 -15.24 5.53 -15.43
C VAL A 95 -16.63 5.88 -14.90
N VAL A 96 -16.68 6.46 -13.70
CA VAL A 96 -17.91 7.02 -13.12
C VAL A 96 -17.97 8.51 -13.46
N LYS A 97 -19.16 9.01 -13.87
CA LYS A 97 -19.36 10.43 -14.19
C LYS A 97 -20.67 10.96 -13.59
N GLU A 98 -20.57 12.07 -12.88
CA GLU A 98 -21.72 12.93 -12.60
C GLU A 98 -22.28 13.48 -13.93
N ASN A 99 -23.60 13.50 -14.08
CA ASN A 99 -24.26 13.98 -15.30
C ASN A 99 -24.97 15.33 -15.08
N THR A 100 -24.24 16.32 -14.54
CA THR A 100 -24.75 17.65 -14.19
C THR A 100 -25.01 18.52 -15.42
N GLY A 101 -26.03 18.18 -16.20
CA GLY A 101 -26.47 18.90 -17.41
C GLY A 101 -27.10 20.28 -17.17
N LEU A 102 -26.70 21.01 -16.12
CA LEU A 102 -27.16 22.36 -15.77
C LEU A 102 -26.04 23.11 -15.03
N ALA A 103 -25.44 24.12 -15.67
CA ALA A 103 -24.29 24.83 -15.14
C ALA A 103 -24.70 26.02 -14.24
N THR A 104 -24.36 25.93 -12.95
CA THR A 104 -24.32 27.06 -12.00
C THR A 104 -23.12 26.92 -11.07
N GLN A 105 -22.53 28.05 -10.64
CA GLN A 105 -21.27 28.07 -9.89
C GLN A 105 -21.44 27.54 -8.45
N GLY A 106 -20.44 26.82 -7.94
CA GLY A 106 -20.10 26.90 -6.51
C GLY A 106 -19.86 25.62 -5.71
N GLN A 107 -19.88 24.42 -6.32
CA GLN A 107 -19.52 23.17 -5.62
C GLN A 107 -18.42 22.40 -6.38
N SER A 108 -17.72 21.53 -5.67
CA SER A 108 -16.51 20.84 -6.12
C SER A 108 -16.85 19.66 -7.04
N ALA A 109 -16.51 19.79 -8.33
CA ALA A 109 -16.56 18.66 -9.25
C ALA A 109 -15.55 17.58 -8.81
N ALA A 110 -16.03 16.38 -8.50
CA ALA A 110 -15.17 15.23 -8.33
C ALA A 110 -14.48 14.92 -9.68
N ALA A 111 -13.16 14.79 -9.68
CA ALA A 111 -12.42 14.53 -10.91
C ALA A 111 -12.74 13.11 -11.42
N ALA A 112 -13.01 12.99 -12.72
CA ALA A 112 -13.17 11.68 -13.36
C ALA A 112 -11.81 10.96 -13.37
N SER A 113 -11.62 10.03 -12.45
CA SER A 113 -10.48 9.12 -12.38
C SER A 113 -10.78 7.84 -13.15
N ASP A 114 -9.93 7.46 -14.10
CA ASP A 114 -9.90 6.09 -14.63
C ASP A 114 -9.40 5.17 -13.51
N LEU A 115 -10.25 4.24 -13.05
CA LEU A 115 -9.91 3.29 -11.99
C LEU A 115 -9.79 1.89 -12.59
N ASP A 116 -8.57 1.36 -12.61
CA ASP A 116 -8.28 -0.03 -12.99
C ASP A 116 -8.66 -0.99 -11.85
N PHE A 117 -9.51 -1.97 -12.14
CA PHE A 117 -9.97 -2.94 -11.15
C PHE A 117 -9.57 -4.37 -11.51
N PRO A 118 -9.01 -5.14 -10.55
CA PRO A 118 -8.91 -6.60 -10.67
C PRO A 118 -10.28 -7.25 -10.89
N ALA A 119 -10.31 -8.34 -11.66
CA ALA A 119 -11.54 -9.12 -11.87
C ALA A 119 -12.16 -9.56 -10.54
N HIS A 120 -13.49 -9.46 -10.43
CA HIS A 120 -14.29 -9.71 -9.22
C HIS A 120 -14.17 -8.70 -8.07
N SER A 121 -13.51 -7.55 -8.27
CA SER A 121 -13.59 -6.42 -7.33
C SER A 121 -15.03 -5.94 -7.14
N ALA A 122 -15.34 -5.44 -5.94
CA ALA A 122 -16.58 -4.73 -5.64
C ALA A 122 -16.27 -3.25 -5.47
N VAL A 123 -16.99 -2.39 -6.20
CA VAL A 123 -16.82 -0.94 -6.13
C VAL A 123 -18.00 -0.36 -5.35
N TYR A 124 -17.68 0.41 -4.32
CA TYR A 124 -18.63 1.11 -3.46
C TYR A 124 -18.63 2.59 -3.83
N VAL A 125 -19.78 3.12 -4.24
CA VAL A 125 -19.97 4.54 -4.53
C VAL A 125 -21.05 5.06 -3.59
N THR A 126 -20.71 6.07 -2.79
CA THR A 126 -21.68 6.83 -2.00
C THR A 126 -22.19 7.97 -2.86
N ILE A 127 -23.52 8.07 -2.99
CA ILE A 127 -24.19 9.11 -3.77
C ILE A 127 -24.90 10.06 -2.80
N ASP A 128 -24.67 11.35 -2.97
CA ASP A 128 -25.31 12.42 -2.19
C ASP A 128 -26.72 12.74 -2.71
N SER A 129 -27.48 13.48 -1.89
CA SER A 129 -28.93 13.59 -1.98
C SER A 129 -29.49 14.37 -3.20
N ALA A 130 -28.72 14.69 -4.24
CA ALA A 130 -29.19 15.52 -5.36
C ALA A 130 -28.44 15.34 -6.72
N GLY A 131 -28.16 14.10 -7.15
CA GLY A 131 -27.47 13.84 -8.43
C GLY A 131 -28.16 12.84 -9.37
N ALA A 132 -28.01 13.07 -10.68
CA ALA A 132 -28.23 12.08 -11.73
C ALA A 132 -26.87 11.55 -12.21
N TRP A 133 -26.69 10.22 -12.21
CA TRP A 133 -25.37 9.59 -12.33
C TRP A 133 -25.30 8.68 -13.55
N ALA A 134 -24.16 8.66 -14.23
CA ALA A 134 -23.91 7.79 -15.36
C ALA A 134 -22.66 6.93 -15.12
N ILE A 135 -22.81 5.61 -15.20
CA ILE A 135 -21.68 4.68 -15.27
C ILE A 135 -21.35 4.51 -16.75
N ALA A 136 -20.14 4.94 -17.14
CA ALA A 136 -19.63 4.81 -18.49
C ALA A 136 -18.61 3.67 -18.54
N LEU A 137 -18.99 2.56 -19.15
CA LEU A 137 -18.01 1.57 -19.58
C LEU A 137 -17.26 2.11 -20.82
N GLY A 138 -15.97 1.78 -20.94
CA GLY A 138 -15.16 2.12 -22.11
C GLY A 138 -15.51 1.26 -23.34
N GLU A 139 -14.50 0.97 -24.16
CA GLU A 139 -14.61 0.05 -25.31
C GLU A 139 -14.66 -1.42 -24.85
N LEU A 140 -15.67 -1.77 -24.03
CA LEU A 140 -15.80 -3.06 -23.35
C LEU A 140 -16.98 -3.88 -23.91
N GLU A 141 -16.69 -5.06 -24.48
CA GLU A 141 -17.73 -6.02 -24.86
C GLU A 141 -18.07 -7.01 -23.72
N ASN A 142 -19.32 -7.46 -23.67
CA ASN A 142 -19.77 -8.64 -22.90
C ASN A 142 -19.55 -8.60 -21.36
N VAL A 143 -19.65 -7.41 -20.75
CA VAL A 143 -19.65 -7.24 -19.29
C VAL A 143 -21.06 -7.46 -18.71
N GLN A 144 -21.17 -8.28 -17.67
CA GLN A 144 -22.34 -8.29 -16.79
C GLN A 144 -22.09 -7.38 -15.59
N LEU A 145 -23.00 -6.44 -15.36
CA LEU A 145 -23.04 -5.62 -14.15
C LEU A 145 -24.17 -6.10 -13.25
N ASN A 146 -23.81 -6.43 -12.00
CA ASN A 146 -24.77 -6.56 -10.91
C ASN A 146 -24.73 -5.26 -10.09
N VAL A 147 -25.86 -4.57 -10.04
CA VAL A 147 -26.03 -3.30 -9.31
C VAL A 147 -26.94 -3.54 -8.11
N GLU A 148 -26.46 -3.20 -6.92
CA GLU A 148 -27.17 -3.36 -5.66
C GLU A 148 -27.24 -1.99 -4.96
N VAL A 149 -28.48 -1.51 -4.73
CA VAL A 149 -28.76 -0.23 -4.09
C VAL A 149 -29.20 -0.48 -2.67
N GLN A 150 -28.44 0.03 -1.69
CA GLN A 150 -28.83 -0.04 -0.28
C GLN A 150 -29.48 1.27 0.15
N ALA A 151 -30.75 1.20 0.55
CA ALA A 151 -31.47 2.30 1.17
C ALA A 151 -30.83 2.71 2.50
N PRO A 152 -30.86 4.00 2.87
CA PRO A 152 -30.39 4.44 4.18
C PRO A 152 -31.16 3.70 5.28
N ALA A 153 -30.44 3.16 6.26
CA ALA A 153 -31.04 2.32 7.28
C ALA A 153 -32.09 3.11 8.08
N THR A 154 -33.35 2.65 8.04
CA THR A 154 -34.44 3.28 8.79
C THR A 154 -34.03 3.41 10.26
N PRO A 155 -34.14 4.60 10.88
CA PRO A 155 -33.64 4.82 12.23
C PRO A 155 -34.46 4.01 13.25
N THR A 156 -33.98 2.79 13.48
CA THR A 156 -34.46 1.91 14.55
C THR A 156 -34.23 2.68 15.86
N PRO A 157 -35.25 2.84 16.72
CA PRO A 157 -35.08 3.57 17.97
C PRO A 157 -33.93 2.94 18.75
N ALA A 158 -32.85 3.70 18.93
CA ALA A 158 -31.58 3.16 19.38
C ALA A 158 -31.79 2.37 20.69
N PRO A 159 -31.32 1.11 20.78
CA PRO A 159 -31.24 0.47 22.09
C PRO A 159 -30.45 1.42 22.99
N THR A 160 -31.01 1.75 24.17
CA THR A 160 -30.35 2.65 25.13
C THR A 160 -28.89 2.23 25.22
N PRO A 161 -27.92 3.09 24.87
CA PRO A 161 -26.57 2.64 24.60
C PRO A 161 -26.05 1.94 25.84
N THR A 162 -25.92 0.61 25.75
CA THR A 162 -25.13 -0.16 26.70
C THR A 162 -23.81 0.59 26.80
N PRO A 163 -23.42 1.09 27.97
CA PRO A 163 -22.21 1.90 28.08
C PRO A 163 -21.08 1.15 27.39
N LEU A 164 -20.43 1.81 26.41
CA LEU A 164 -19.20 1.27 25.84
C LEU A 164 -18.33 0.83 27.03
N PRO A 165 -17.74 -0.38 27.00
CA PRO A 165 -16.79 -0.75 28.04
C PRO A 165 -15.80 0.41 28.16
N PRO A 166 -15.50 0.88 29.39
CA PRO A 166 -14.67 2.06 29.57
C PRO A 166 -13.40 1.87 28.75
N PRO A 167 -12.93 2.90 28.00
CA PRO A 167 -11.90 2.72 26.98
C PRO A 167 -10.77 1.88 27.53
N VAL A 168 -10.50 0.75 26.85
CA VAL A 168 -9.38 -0.12 27.24
C VAL A 168 -8.15 0.77 27.29
N GLU A 169 -7.47 0.80 28.43
CA GLU A 169 -6.37 1.73 28.68
C GLU A 169 -5.12 1.25 27.92
N GLN A 170 -5.19 1.36 26.59
CA GLN A 170 -4.15 1.02 25.65
C GLN A 170 -2.89 1.81 26.01
N ARG A 171 -1.79 1.09 26.17
CA ARG A 171 -0.46 1.69 26.36
C ARG A 171 0.17 1.98 25.00
N GLU A 172 1.00 3.02 24.93
CA GLU A 172 1.81 3.22 23.73
C GLU A 172 2.83 2.08 23.62
N TRP A 173 2.81 1.36 22.52
CA TRP A 173 3.98 0.60 22.11
C TRP A 173 5.05 1.60 21.69
N THR A 174 6.19 1.59 22.38
CA THR A 174 7.25 2.58 22.19
C THR A 174 8.50 1.99 21.53
N LEU A 175 8.58 0.66 21.39
CA LEU A 175 9.76 -0.01 20.84
C LEU A 175 9.83 0.03 19.30
N HIS A 176 8.83 0.54 18.60
CA HIS A 176 8.89 0.75 17.13
C HIS A 176 9.66 2.00 16.70
N LYS A 177 10.26 2.74 17.64
CA LYS A 177 10.99 4.00 17.38
C LYS A 177 12.01 4.30 18.48
N SER A 178 12.92 5.24 18.24
CA SER A 178 13.77 5.81 19.29
C SER A 178 12.96 6.68 20.27
N ALA A 179 13.52 6.92 21.46
CA ALA A 179 12.83 7.64 22.54
C ALA A 179 12.57 9.14 22.24
N ASP A 180 13.30 9.72 21.30
CA ASP A 180 13.08 11.06 20.73
C ASP A 180 12.22 11.04 19.44
N GLY A 181 11.88 9.84 18.94
CA GLY A 181 11.15 9.63 17.71
C GLY A 181 11.94 9.85 16.41
N ALA A 182 13.25 10.11 16.50
CA ALA A 182 14.10 10.39 15.34
C ALA A 182 14.36 9.16 14.43
N HIS A 183 14.42 7.96 15.01
CA HIS A 183 14.63 6.70 14.30
C HIS A 183 13.37 5.81 14.33
N PRO A 184 13.03 5.07 13.25
CA PRO A 184 13.70 5.05 11.95
C PRO A 184 13.70 6.43 11.28
N ASP A 185 14.84 6.84 10.73
CA ASP A 185 14.97 8.12 10.02
C ASP A 185 14.30 8.06 8.62
N GLY A 186 14.47 9.10 7.80
CA GLY A 186 13.89 9.12 6.45
C GLY A 186 14.40 7.99 5.53
N ASN A 187 15.70 7.65 5.61
CA ASN A 187 16.30 6.60 4.79
C ASN A 187 15.96 5.21 5.35
N GLU A 188 16.04 5.05 6.67
CA GLU A 188 15.72 3.80 7.37
C GLU A 188 14.24 3.44 7.23
N GLN A 189 13.34 4.43 7.24
CA GLN A 189 11.92 4.23 6.96
C GLN A 189 11.68 3.92 5.47
N GLN A 190 12.39 4.55 4.53
CA GLN A 190 12.29 4.16 3.11
C GLN A 190 12.75 2.70 2.92
N LEU A 191 13.87 2.29 3.52
CA LEU A 191 14.35 0.91 3.45
C LEU A 191 13.37 -0.08 4.11
N LEU A 192 12.69 0.31 5.19
CA LEU A 192 11.63 -0.48 5.83
C LEU A 192 10.37 -0.57 4.96
N TRP A 193 9.97 0.52 4.33
CA TRP A 193 8.78 0.58 3.48
C TRP A 193 8.99 -0.23 2.19
N LEU A 194 10.13 -0.06 1.52
CA LEU A 194 10.53 -0.84 0.36
C LEU A 194 10.63 -2.34 0.68
N LEU A 195 11.18 -2.72 1.85
CA LEU A 195 11.17 -4.09 2.37
C LEU A 195 9.74 -4.64 2.49
N ASN A 196 8.82 -3.88 3.09
CA ASN A 196 7.46 -4.33 3.32
C ASN A 196 6.63 -4.39 2.03
N ARG A 197 6.82 -3.44 1.09
CA ARG A 197 6.29 -3.49 -0.28
C ARG A 197 6.77 -4.75 -1.01
N ALA A 198 8.08 -5.01 -0.96
CA ALA A 198 8.71 -6.15 -1.60
C ALA A 198 8.15 -7.49 -1.09
N ARG A 199 8.01 -7.63 0.23
CA ARG A 199 7.38 -8.80 0.86
C ARG A 199 5.90 -8.96 0.49
N ALA A 200 5.14 -7.87 0.43
CA ALA A 200 3.72 -7.90 0.11
C ALA A 200 3.43 -8.35 -1.34
N ASN A 201 4.29 -7.97 -2.30
CA ASN A 201 4.16 -8.41 -3.69
C ASN A 201 5.53 -8.70 -4.35
N PRO A 202 6.12 -9.89 -4.11
CA PRO A 202 7.42 -10.24 -4.65
C PRO A 202 7.50 -10.21 -6.17
N ALA A 203 6.43 -10.62 -6.87
CA ALA A 203 6.40 -10.65 -8.33
C ALA A 203 6.48 -9.23 -8.94
N ALA A 204 5.78 -8.25 -8.36
CA ALA A 204 5.87 -6.86 -8.78
C ALA A 204 7.22 -6.24 -8.41
N GLU A 205 7.77 -6.56 -7.23
CA GLU A 205 9.09 -6.10 -6.81
C GLU A 205 10.20 -6.58 -7.75
N GLY A 206 10.21 -7.87 -8.10
CA GLY A 206 11.16 -8.44 -9.05
C GLY A 206 11.05 -7.84 -10.44
N ALA A 207 9.84 -7.45 -10.87
CA ALA A 207 9.64 -6.69 -12.10
C ALA A 207 10.26 -5.29 -12.00
N TRP A 208 9.95 -4.52 -10.94
CA TRP A 208 10.47 -3.17 -10.70
C TRP A 208 12.00 -3.14 -10.57
N LEU A 209 12.59 -4.02 -9.76
CA LEU A 209 14.06 -4.12 -9.61
C LEU A 209 14.76 -4.43 -10.94
N ALA A 210 14.13 -5.22 -11.81
CA ALA A 210 14.65 -5.56 -13.13
C ALA A 210 14.52 -4.43 -14.17
N THR A 211 13.51 -3.56 -14.06
CA THR A 211 13.20 -2.55 -15.10
C THR A 211 13.33 -1.09 -14.67
N THR A 212 13.50 -0.78 -13.38
CA THR A 212 13.58 0.60 -12.89
C THR A 212 14.83 1.31 -13.43
N ASP A 213 14.68 2.56 -13.87
CA ASP A 213 15.79 3.41 -14.34
C ASP A 213 16.36 4.31 -13.22
N LEU A 214 15.86 4.18 -11.98
CA LEU A 214 16.43 4.87 -10.81
C LEU A 214 17.92 4.54 -10.68
N PRO A 215 18.83 5.54 -10.69
CA PRO A 215 20.26 5.32 -10.88
C PRO A 215 20.88 4.46 -9.76
N ASP A 216 20.37 4.60 -8.55
CA ASP A 216 20.79 3.90 -7.35
C ASP A 216 20.63 2.38 -7.43
N ILE A 217 19.67 1.90 -8.24
CA ILE A 217 19.39 0.47 -8.47
C ILE A 217 19.90 0.05 -9.84
N ALA A 218 19.63 0.86 -10.87
CA ALA A 218 20.05 0.61 -12.24
C ALA A 218 21.59 0.58 -12.37
N GLY A 219 22.31 1.43 -11.64
CA GLY A 219 23.77 1.49 -11.63
C GLY A 219 24.40 0.17 -11.16
N GLY A 220 24.01 -0.31 -9.98
CA GLY A 220 24.47 -1.60 -9.45
C GLY A 220 24.07 -2.78 -10.35
N ARG A 221 22.80 -2.84 -10.74
CA ARG A 221 22.25 -3.87 -11.65
C ARG A 221 23.03 -3.97 -12.97
N ASN A 222 23.35 -2.83 -13.58
CA ASN A 222 24.08 -2.76 -14.85
C ASN A 222 25.58 -3.05 -14.66
N TYR A 223 26.19 -2.59 -13.56
CA TYR A 223 27.60 -2.83 -13.26
C TYR A 223 27.90 -4.33 -13.06
N PHE A 224 27.07 -5.03 -12.29
CA PHE A 224 27.20 -6.46 -12.04
C PHE A 224 26.63 -7.34 -13.18
N GLN A 225 26.06 -6.74 -14.23
CA GLN A 225 25.51 -7.46 -15.39
C GLN A 225 24.43 -8.48 -15.00
N VAL A 226 23.54 -8.07 -14.08
CA VAL A 226 22.46 -8.90 -13.53
C VAL A 226 21.58 -9.49 -14.62
N ASP A 227 21.36 -10.81 -14.58
CA ASP A 227 20.35 -11.48 -15.39
C ASP A 227 18.95 -11.09 -14.90
N THR A 228 18.40 -10.04 -15.51
CA THR A 228 17.10 -9.47 -15.13
C THR A 228 15.93 -10.40 -15.41
N ALA A 229 16.04 -11.30 -16.40
CA ALA A 229 15.03 -12.32 -16.67
C ALA A 229 15.04 -13.40 -15.56
N LYS A 230 16.22 -13.80 -15.09
CA LYS A 230 16.36 -14.70 -13.94
C LYS A 230 15.93 -14.03 -12.63
N LEU A 231 16.27 -12.76 -12.42
CA LEU A 231 15.79 -11.98 -11.26
C LEU A 231 14.25 -11.97 -11.20
N GLN A 232 13.58 -11.66 -12.31
CA GLN A 232 12.12 -11.70 -12.42
C GLN A 232 11.58 -13.12 -12.18
N GLN A 233 12.20 -14.16 -12.75
CA GLN A 233 11.78 -15.55 -12.55
C GLN A 233 11.92 -16.01 -11.09
N GLU A 234 13.01 -15.64 -10.41
CA GLU A 234 13.25 -15.95 -9.01
C GLU A 234 12.19 -15.26 -8.12
N PHE A 235 11.96 -13.96 -8.29
CA PHE A 235 10.97 -13.21 -7.52
C PHE A 235 9.52 -13.64 -7.78
N ALA A 236 9.16 -13.96 -9.03
CA ALA A 236 7.84 -14.49 -9.38
C ALA A 236 7.57 -15.90 -8.83
N SER A 237 8.59 -16.59 -8.29
CA SER A 237 8.44 -17.88 -7.61
C SER A 237 8.17 -17.77 -6.10
N TYR A 238 8.35 -16.59 -5.51
CA TYR A 238 8.16 -16.37 -4.07
C TYR A 238 6.69 -16.07 -3.74
N GLY A 239 6.16 -16.74 -2.71
CA GLY A 239 4.90 -16.32 -2.09
C GLY A 239 5.09 -15.01 -1.32
N ALA A 240 4.02 -14.22 -1.21
CA ALA A 240 4.00 -13.03 -0.38
C ALA A 240 4.33 -13.36 1.10
N ARG A 241 4.91 -12.40 1.81
CA ARG A 241 5.35 -12.53 3.21
C ARG A 241 4.78 -11.41 4.08
N PRO A 242 4.60 -11.64 5.39
CA PRO A 242 4.17 -10.60 6.33
C PRO A 242 5.19 -9.45 6.42
N PRO A 243 4.74 -8.21 6.67
CA PRO A 243 5.62 -7.09 6.93
C PRO A 243 6.41 -7.30 8.23
N ALA A 244 7.65 -6.81 8.25
CA ALA A 244 8.45 -6.72 9.46
C ALA A 244 8.11 -5.43 10.22
N ALA A 245 7.89 -5.54 11.53
CA ALA A 245 7.82 -4.40 12.43
C ALA A 245 9.24 -3.90 12.77
N PHE A 246 9.42 -2.59 12.84
CA PHE A 246 10.66 -2.02 13.38
C PHE A 246 10.78 -2.30 14.88
N ASP A 247 11.97 -2.66 15.36
CA ASP A 247 12.29 -2.70 16.79
C ASP A 247 13.58 -1.93 17.09
N VAL A 248 13.48 -0.96 18.02
CA VAL A 248 14.55 -0.05 18.42
C VAL A 248 15.77 -0.77 19.00
N ARG A 249 15.61 -1.97 19.58
CA ARG A 249 16.73 -2.78 20.09
C ARG A 249 17.52 -3.40 18.94
N LEU A 250 16.81 -3.95 17.95
CA LEU A 250 17.43 -4.46 16.72
C LEU A 250 18.13 -3.33 15.96
N PHE A 251 17.54 -2.13 15.94
CA PHE A 251 18.15 -0.92 15.39
C PHE A 251 19.41 -0.49 16.16
N ASN A 252 19.35 -0.38 17.49
CA ASN A 252 20.51 -0.02 18.31
C ASN A 252 21.68 -1.00 18.08
N ALA A 253 21.38 -2.29 17.94
CA ALA A 253 22.36 -3.31 17.59
C ALA A 253 22.93 -3.14 16.17
N ALA A 254 22.10 -2.73 15.20
CA ALA A 254 22.50 -2.46 13.82
C ALA A 254 23.38 -1.21 13.72
N LEU A 255 23.00 -0.12 14.39
CA LEU A 255 23.77 1.11 14.47
C LEU A 255 25.13 0.87 15.14
N ALA A 256 25.15 0.15 16.27
CA ALA A 256 26.38 -0.23 16.95
C ALA A 256 27.28 -1.17 16.12
N HIS A 257 26.72 -1.88 15.14
CA HIS A 257 27.47 -2.70 14.19
C HIS A 257 28.02 -1.84 13.03
N SER A 258 27.20 -0.98 12.43
CA SER A 258 27.65 -0.07 11.37
C SER A 258 28.75 0.90 11.84
N LEU A 259 28.65 1.43 13.07
CA LEU A 259 29.70 2.27 13.67
C LEU A 259 31.01 1.51 13.95
N ASP A 260 30.93 0.20 14.15
CA ASP A 260 32.10 -0.68 14.32
C ASP A 260 32.73 -1.06 12.98
N LEU A 261 31.93 -1.28 11.94
CA LEU A 261 32.39 -1.44 10.55
C LEU A 261 33.09 -0.18 10.05
N ILE A 262 32.54 1.00 10.33
CA ILE A 262 33.18 2.31 10.16
C ILE A 262 34.54 2.35 10.86
N ALA A 263 34.59 2.07 12.17
CA ALA A 263 35.82 2.16 12.96
C ALA A 263 36.90 1.15 12.56
N ARG A 264 36.55 0.10 11.79
CA ARG A 264 37.45 -0.94 11.29
C ARG A 264 37.74 -0.85 9.78
N ASP A 265 37.11 0.09 9.07
CA ASP A 265 37.09 0.20 7.60
C ASP A 265 36.75 -1.14 6.91
N ALA A 266 35.62 -1.73 7.28
CA ALA A 266 35.31 -3.13 6.99
C ALA A 266 33.88 -3.39 6.50
N GLN A 267 33.69 -4.54 5.85
CA GLN A 267 32.38 -5.14 5.58
C GLN A 267 32.40 -6.62 5.99
N ASP A 268 31.80 -6.92 7.14
CA ASP A 268 31.67 -8.28 7.68
C ASP A 268 30.45 -8.36 8.64
N HIS A 269 30.19 -9.56 9.19
CA HIS A 269 29.15 -9.78 10.21
C HIS A 269 29.74 -9.94 11.63
N ASN A 270 30.96 -9.45 11.88
CA ASN A 270 31.69 -9.79 13.11
C ASN A 270 31.04 -9.18 14.35
N GLY A 271 30.40 -10.03 15.15
CA GLY A 271 29.69 -9.63 16.37
C GLY A 271 28.28 -9.08 16.15
N GLN A 272 27.74 -9.08 14.92
CA GLN A 272 26.39 -8.54 14.62
C GLN A 272 25.31 -9.09 15.56
N PHE A 273 25.22 -10.42 15.68
CA PHE A 273 24.24 -11.08 16.58
C PHE A 273 24.61 -11.02 18.07
N GLN A 274 25.88 -10.77 18.42
CA GLN A 274 26.25 -10.47 19.79
C GLN A 274 25.65 -9.13 20.22
N ARG A 275 25.75 -8.10 19.37
CA ARG A 275 25.16 -6.78 19.61
C ARG A 275 23.63 -6.84 19.72
N VAL A 276 22.96 -7.74 18.98
CA VAL A 276 21.50 -7.99 19.10
C VAL A 276 21.13 -8.48 20.50
N ALA A 277 21.88 -9.45 21.04
CA ALA A 277 21.67 -9.95 22.40
C ALA A 277 22.04 -8.89 23.46
N GLU A 278 23.12 -8.13 23.25
CA GLU A 278 23.53 -7.03 24.14
C GLU A 278 22.52 -5.86 24.16
N ALA A 279 21.79 -5.63 23.07
CA ALA A 279 20.69 -4.67 22.99
C ALA A 279 19.37 -5.17 23.64
N GLY A 280 19.33 -6.41 24.14
CA GLY A 280 18.17 -6.97 24.84
C GLY A 280 17.04 -7.44 23.92
N PHE A 281 17.35 -7.90 22.70
CA PHE A 281 16.40 -8.59 21.83
C PHE A 281 16.75 -10.08 21.73
N GLU A 282 15.79 -10.94 22.10
CA GLU A 282 15.89 -12.40 22.03
C GLU A 282 15.32 -12.91 20.70
N CYS A 283 16.20 -13.38 19.81
CA CYS A 283 15.82 -13.97 18.52
C CYS A 283 15.74 -15.51 18.63
N ALA A 284 14.58 -16.10 18.31
CA ALA A 284 14.43 -17.55 18.16
C ALA A 284 15.08 -18.07 16.87
N GLY A 285 15.18 -17.18 15.87
CA GLY A 285 15.92 -17.34 14.62
C GLY A 285 16.05 -15.97 13.95
N GLY A 286 17.05 -15.80 13.08
CA GLY A 286 17.29 -14.51 12.43
C GLY A 286 18.33 -14.55 11.32
N ARG A 287 18.40 -13.44 10.58
CA ARG A 287 19.43 -13.15 9.57
C ARG A 287 19.96 -11.72 9.73
N GLY A 288 21.14 -11.48 9.18
CA GLY A 288 21.77 -10.16 9.16
C GLY A 288 22.17 -9.78 7.74
N ASN A 289 21.90 -8.54 7.35
CA ASN A 289 22.43 -7.94 6.13
C ASN A 289 23.43 -6.84 6.49
N VAL A 290 24.45 -6.67 5.65
CA VAL A 290 25.48 -5.65 5.81
C VAL A 290 25.88 -5.14 4.43
N PHE A 291 25.85 -3.83 4.23
CA PHE A 291 26.40 -3.19 3.03
C PHE A 291 27.06 -1.88 3.43
N ALA A 292 28.40 -1.86 3.38
CA ALA A 292 29.21 -0.75 3.88
C ALA A 292 29.46 0.34 2.83
N PHE A 293 28.84 0.24 1.66
CA PHE A 293 29.06 1.11 0.50
C PHE A 293 27.73 1.59 -0.11
N ALA A 294 26.69 1.78 0.71
CA ALA A 294 25.39 2.19 0.21
C ALA A 294 25.37 3.71 -0.06
N ASP A 295 24.97 4.10 -1.27
CA ASP A 295 24.79 5.51 -1.63
C ASP A 295 23.49 6.10 -1.06
N SER A 296 22.45 5.27 -0.92
CA SER A 296 21.10 5.66 -0.50
C SER A 296 20.30 4.46 0.03
N SER A 297 19.10 4.70 0.57
CA SER A 297 18.12 3.67 0.94
C SER A 297 17.62 2.86 -0.26
N LEU A 298 17.42 3.48 -1.43
CA LEU A 298 17.13 2.79 -2.70
C LEU A 298 18.30 1.88 -3.12
N ASN A 299 19.54 2.36 -3.01
CA ASN A 299 20.74 1.60 -3.33
C ASN A 299 20.93 0.41 -2.38
N ALA A 300 20.71 0.59 -1.07
CA ALA A 300 20.75 -0.49 -0.08
C ALA A 300 19.64 -1.52 -0.31
N HIS A 301 18.41 -1.08 -0.60
CA HIS A 301 17.30 -1.98 -0.92
C HIS A 301 17.58 -2.79 -2.19
N GLY A 302 18.07 -2.13 -3.25
CA GLY A 302 18.51 -2.78 -4.49
C GLY A 302 19.62 -3.80 -4.25
N ALA A 303 20.66 -3.41 -3.49
CA ALA A 303 21.76 -4.29 -3.14
C ALA A 303 21.29 -5.55 -2.39
N PHE A 304 20.43 -5.40 -1.39
CA PHE A 304 19.94 -6.54 -0.61
C PHE A 304 18.92 -7.41 -1.34
N ASN A 305 18.04 -6.82 -2.17
CA ASN A 305 17.00 -7.59 -2.87
C ASN A 305 17.50 -8.21 -4.17
N ILE A 306 18.27 -7.51 -4.99
CA ILE A 306 18.91 -8.13 -6.15
C ILE A 306 19.99 -9.11 -5.66
N ASP A 307 20.67 -8.76 -4.57
CA ASP A 307 21.85 -9.48 -4.04
C ASP A 307 22.94 -9.54 -5.11
N TRP A 308 23.33 -8.38 -5.63
CA TRP A 308 24.22 -8.29 -6.79
C TRP A 308 25.66 -8.67 -6.45
N GLY A 309 26.38 -9.25 -7.41
CA GLY A 309 27.73 -9.79 -7.21
C GLY A 309 28.41 -10.19 -8.52
N THR A 310 29.65 -10.66 -8.44
CA THR A 310 30.53 -10.94 -9.60
C THR A 310 30.31 -12.33 -10.23
N ASP A 311 29.20 -12.99 -9.92
CA ASP A 311 28.85 -14.33 -10.38
C ASP A 311 28.24 -14.31 -11.80
N PRO A 312 28.12 -15.47 -12.50
CA PRO A 312 27.75 -15.50 -13.93
C PRO A 312 26.34 -15.00 -14.29
N ASP A 313 25.48 -14.72 -13.31
CA ASP A 313 24.16 -14.10 -13.46
C ASP A 313 24.05 -12.72 -12.78
N GLY A 314 25.20 -12.16 -12.37
CA GLY A 314 25.32 -10.90 -11.66
C GLY A 314 24.79 -10.90 -10.22
N MET A 315 24.47 -12.06 -9.64
CA MET A 315 23.85 -12.18 -8.32
C MET A 315 24.56 -13.21 -7.43
N GLN A 316 24.75 -12.91 -6.14
CA GLN A 316 25.55 -13.73 -5.22
C GLN A 316 24.94 -15.14 -5.00
N PRO A 317 25.77 -16.19 -4.77
CA PRO A 317 25.28 -17.55 -4.62
C PRO A 317 24.37 -17.71 -3.39
N GLY A 318 23.18 -18.30 -3.60
CA GLY A 318 22.21 -18.53 -2.53
C GLY A 318 21.44 -17.30 -2.06
N ARG A 319 21.66 -16.12 -2.67
CA ARG A 319 20.92 -14.86 -2.42
C ARG A 319 20.85 -14.49 -0.92
N GLY A 320 21.96 -14.65 -0.19
CA GLY A 320 22.03 -14.54 1.27
C GLY A 320 21.39 -13.27 1.87
N HIS A 321 21.52 -12.12 1.21
CA HIS A 321 20.91 -10.85 1.64
C HIS A 321 19.40 -10.82 1.34
N ARG A 322 19.01 -11.35 0.17
CA ARG A 322 17.60 -11.46 -0.24
C ARG A 322 16.83 -12.36 0.72
N MET A 323 17.42 -13.49 1.12
CA MET A 323 16.81 -14.42 2.07
C MET A 323 16.39 -13.74 3.39
N ALA A 324 17.14 -12.74 3.84
CA ALA A 324 16.84 -11.95 5.05
C ALA A 324 15.73 -10.92 4.80
N ILE A 325 15.94 -10.02 3.84
CA ILE A 325 15.04 -8.89 3.60
C ILE A 325 13.65 -9.37 3.12
N MET A 326 13.61 -10.42 2.29
CA MET A 326 12.37 -11.07 1.80
C MET A 326 11.85 -12.20 2.69
N SER A 327 12.50 -12.52 3.83
CA SER A 327 12.06 -13.58 4.76
C SER A 327 11.81 -14.94 4.08
N LEU A 328 12.74 -15.41 3.26
CA LEU A 328 12.50 -16.57 2.39
C LEU A 328 12.67 -17.91 3.12
N ASP A 329 13.60 -18.03 4.08
CA ASP A 329 13.87 -19.25 4.87
C ASP A 329 13.54 -19.14 6.37
N GLY A 330 12.94 -18.05 6.79
CA GLY A 330 12.49 -17.84 8.17
C GLY A 330 11.32 -16.86 8.26
N ASP A 331 10.78 -16.70 9.45
CA ASP A 331 9.67 -15.78 9.76
C ASP A 331 10.20 -14.55 10.51
N TYR A 332 10.88 -13.66 9.79
CA TYR A 332 11.53 -12.48 10.36
C TYR A 332 10.52 -11.33 10.48
N THR A 333 9.69 -11.43 11.51
CA THR A 333 8.59 -10.53 11.89
C THR A 333 9.04 -9.20 12.49
N ASN A 334 10.28 -9.15 13.01
CA ASN A 334 10.89 -7.96 13.61
C ASN A 334 12.16 -7.60 12.83
N VAL A 335 12.43 -6.31 12.66
CA VAL A 335 13.64 -5.81 11.98
C VAL A 335 14.20 -4.56 12.66
N GLY A 336 15.51 -4.41 12.63
CA GLY A 336 16.19 -3.14 12.88
C GLY A 336 17.08 -2.80 11.70
N LEU A 337 16.91 -1.60 11.14
CA LEU A 337 17.65 -1.11 9.98
C LEU A 337 18.35 0.18 10.39
N ALA A 338 19.68 0.22 10.28
CA ALA A 338 20.47 1.41 10.60
C ALA A 338 21.35 1.81 9.42
N MET A 339 21.30 3.09 9.03
CA MET A 339 22.05 3.64 7.89
C MET A 339 23.06 4.68 8.38
N ALA A 340 24.16 4.23 9.00
CA ALA A 340 25.11 5.13 9.65
C ALA A 340 25.91 5.95 8.62
N PRO A 341 25.89 7.29 8.66
CA PRO A 341 26.62 8.12 7.72
C PRO A 341 28.13 8.11 8.01
N GLU A 342 28.93 7.93 6.97
CA GLU A 342 30.37 8.14 6.97
C GLU A 342 30.74 9.26 5.98
N SER A 343 31.65 10.13 6.40
CA SER A 343 32.11 11.33 5.69
C SER A 343 33.62 11.56 5.81
N ASN A 344 34.35 10.69 6.51
CA ASN A 344 35.79 10.69 6.64
C ASN A 344 36.45 10.20 5.32
N PRO A 345 37.17 11.05 4.56
CA PRO A 345 37.84 10.63 3.33
C PRO A 345 39.06 9.71 3.56
N GLY A 346 39.29 9.29 4.81
CA GLY A 346 40.28 8.29 5.19
C GLY A 346 39.74 6.85 5.33
N THR A 347 38.42 6.62 5.18
CA THR A 347 37.84 5.28 5.05
C THR A 347 37.63 4.89 3.60
N SER A 348 37.57 3.59 3.35
CA SER A 348 37.11 2.95 2.11
C SER A 348 35.59 2.72 2.12
N VAL A 349 34.97 2.63 3.31
CA VAL A 349 33.51 2.51 3.51
C VAL A 349 32.80 3.87 3.53
N GLY A 350 31.49 3.85 3.22
CA GLY A 350 30.62 5.02 3.09
C GLY A 350 29.94 5.09 1.70
N PRO A 351 29.00 6.04 1.47
CA PRO A 351 28.59 7.10 2.40
C PRO A 351 27.60 6.64 3.49
N LEU A 352 26.81 5.58 3.28
CA LEU A 352 25.92 5.00 4.29
C LEU A 352 26.33 3.56 4.61
N VAL A 353 26.91 3.35 5.80
CA VAL A 353 27.26 2.01 6.29
C VAL A 353 26.02 1.37 6.89
N THR A 354 25.43 0.45 6.13
CA THR A 354 24.08 -0.07 6.38
C THR A 354 24.12 -1.46 7.02
N THR A 355 23.48 -1.62 8.18
CA THR A 355 23.26 -2.92 8.82
C THR A 355 21.76 -3.17 8.97
N GLY A 356 21.31 -4.37 8.62
CA GLY A 356 19.95 -4.86 8.89
C GLY A 356 19.96 -6.11 9.76
N ASN A 357 19.22 -6.09 10.87
CA ASN A 357 19.04 -7.21 11.79
C ASN A 357 17.58 -7.71 11.69
N TYR A 358 17.37 -8.94 11.23
CA TYR A 358 16.04 -9.52 10.98
C TYR A 358 15.81 -10.71 11.91
N CYS A 359 14.74 -10.71 12.71
CA CYS A 359 14.50 -11.76 13.70
C CYS A 359 13.04 -12.20 13.82
N HIS A 360 12.86 -13.48 14.14
CA HIS A 360 11.67 -13.99 14.83
C HIS A 360 11.89 -13.83 16.33
N ALA A 361 11.00 -13.16 17.05
CA ALA A 361 11.15 -12.88 18.47
C ALA A 361 10.84 -14.12 19.34
N VAL A 362 11.52 -14.24 20.48
CA VAL A 362 11.19 -15.21 21.53
C VAL A 362 9.94 -14.72 22.29
N SER A 363 8.76 -15.04 21.78
CA SER A 363 7.48 -14.44 22.22
C SER A 363 6.98 -14.79 23.63
N PHE A 364 7.76 -15.53 24.42
CA PHE A 364 7.53 -15.70 25.87
C PHE A 364 8.35 -14.71 26.72
N ALA A 365 9.33 -14.02 26.14
CA ALA A 365 10.05 -12.94 26.80
C ALA A 365 9.17 -11.67 26.85
N ALA A 366 9.42 -10.81 27.84
CA ALA A 366 8.69 -9.54 27.96
C ALA A 366 8.95 -8.66 26.73
N ASP A 367 7.90 -8.01 26.22
CA ASP A 367 7.96 -7.08 25.08
C ASP A 367 8.60 -7.69 23.82
N HIS A 368 8.37 -8.98 23.58
CA HIS A 368 8.73 -9.69 22.35
C HIS A 368 7.47 -10.22 21.67
N HIS A 369 7.19 -9.75 20.45
CA HIS A 369 5.97 -10.06 19.70
C HIS A 369 6.29 -10.44 18.25
N ASN A 370 5.43 -11.24 17.62
CA ASN A 370 5.61 -11.73 16.23
C ASN A 370 4.42 -11.40 15.31
N ARG A 371 3.46 -10.60 15.79
CA ARG A 371 2.27 -10.20 15.03
C ARG A 371 1.99 -8.74 15.32
N PHE A 372 1.92 -7.94 14.26
CA PHE A 372 1.76 -6.50 14.36
C PHE A 372 0.80 -5.97 13.29
N LEU A 373 0.15 -4.85 13.57
CA LEU A 373 -0.15 -3.87 12.53
C LEU A 373 1.15 -3.09 12.29
N VAL A 374 1.57 -3.00 11.03
CA VAL A 374 2.75 -2.24 10.60
C VAL A 374 2.31 -1.22 9.56
N GLY A 375 2.89 -0.03 9.54
CA GLY A 375 2.62 0.91 8.45
C GLY A 375 3.35 2.24 8.58
N THR A 376 3.06 3.12 7.64
CA THR A 376 3.63 4.44 7.49
C THR A 376 2.49 5.43 7.24
N VAL A 377 2.47 6.56 7.97
CA VAL A 377 1.64 7.72 7.63
C VAL A 377 2.52 8.72 6.90
N TRP A 378 2.21 9.02 5.64
CA TRP A 378 3.08 9.83 4.78
C TRP A 378 2.26 10.61 3.75
N SER A 379 2.88 11.57 3.10
CA SER A 379 2.30 12.34 1.99
C SER A 379 3.15 12.13 0.76
N ASP A 380 2.62 11.49 -0.28
CA ASP A 380 3.27 11.38 -1.60
C ASP A 380 3.32 12.80 -2.21
N ASN A 381 4.51 13.38 -2.33
CA ASN A 381 4.69 14.79 -2.71
C ASN A 381 5.09 15.01 -4.17
N ASP A 382 5.68 14.02 -4.84
CA ASP A 382 6.06 14.11 -6.26
C ASP A 382 5.14 13.29 -7.20
N GLY A 383 4.40 12.32 -6.65
CA GLY A 383 3.38 11.54 -7.35
C GLY A 383 3.87 10.19 -7.91
N ASP A 384 5.04 9.69 -7.52
CA ASP A 384 5.56 8.39 -8.01
C ASP A 384 4.98 7.16 -7.28
N GLY A 385 4.33 7.36 -6.13
CA GLY A 385 3.70 6.31 -5.33
C GLY A 385 4.65 5.52 -4.42
N LEU A 386 5.90 5.98 -4.24
CA LEU A 386 6.89 5.44 -3.32
C LEU A 386 7.09 6.37 -2.12
N TYR A 387 7.31 5.82 -0.92
CA TYR A 387 7.73 6.63 0.23
C TYR A 387 9.15 7.15 0.00
N ASP A 388 9.36 8.47 0.14
CA ASP A 388 10.68 9.10 0.05
C ASP A 388 11.19 9.71 1.39
N PRO A 389 12.52 9.86 1.59
CA PRO A 389 13.11 10.38 2.84
C PRO A 389 12.70 11.82 3.17
N GLY A 390 11.66 11.97 3.99
CA GLY A 390 11.12 13.26 4.45
C GLY A 390 9.61 13.40 4.28
N GLU A 391 8.95 12.43 3.65
CA GLU A 391 7.50 12.45 3.39
C GLU A 391 6.64 12.00 4.59
N GLY A 392 7.30 11.43 5.59
CA GLY A 392 6.70 10.92 6.81
C GLY A 392 6.00 11.96 7.68
N ILE A 393 4.85 11.58 8.24
CA ILE A 393 4.04 12.43 9.12
C ILE A 393 4.13 11.89 10.55
N GLY A 394 5.09 12.44 11.30
CA GLY A 394 5.30 12.10 12.71
C GLY A 394 4.27 12.70 13.68
N GLY A 395 4.09 12.04 14.82
CA GLY A 395 3.19 12.51 15.89
C GLY A 395 1.72 12.12 15.74
N ILE A 396 1.36 11.27 14.78
CA ILE A 396 0.00 10.78 14.56
C ILE A 396 -0.28 9.60 15.50
N SER A 397 -1.36 9.69 16.30
CA SER A 397 -1.82 8.58 17.13
C SER A 397 -2.59 7.57 16.27
N VAL A 398 -2.08 6.34 16.18
CA VAL A 398 -2.70 5.21 15.46
C VAL A 398 -3.26 4.23 16.48
N ARG A 399 -4.57 4.03 16.48
CA ARG A 399 -5.33 3.30 17.51
C ARG A 399 -6.26 2.25 16.91
N PRO A 400 -6.04 0.95 17.16
CA PRO A 400 -7.06 -0.06 16.94
C PRO A 400 -8.20 0.15 17.95
N ASP A 401 -9.43 -0.24 17.60
CA ASP A 401 -10.62 -0.13 18.45
C ASP A 401 -10.57 -1.02 19.73
N HIS A 402 -9.75 -2.07 19.71
CA HIS A 402 -9.54 -2.99 20.82
C HIS A 402 -8.10 -3.54 20.88
N GLY A 403 -7.78 -4.34 21.90
CA GLY A 403 -6.43 -4.83 22.16
C GLY A 403 -5.63 -3.94 23.12
N ASP A 404 -4.41 -4.37 23.44
CA ASP A 404 -3.62 -3.84 24.56
C ASP A 404 -2.81 -2.56 24.24
N TYR A 405 -2.61 -2.24 22.95
CA TYR A 405 -1.62 -1.26 22.50
C TYR A 405 -2.18 -0.26 21.48
N TYR A 406 -1.55 0.92 21.45
CA TYR A 406 -1.60 1.87 20.33
C TYR A 406 -0.17 2.31 19.97
N ALA A 407 0.03 3.07 18.90
CA ALA A 407 1.32 3.71 18.60
C ALA A 407 1.15 5.20 18.28
N VAL A 408 2.20 5.99 18.49
CA VAL A 408 2.37 7.30 17.84
C VAL A 408 3.49 7.18 16.81
N THR A 409 3.27 7.68 15.59
CA THR A 409 4.25 7.59 14.49
C THR A 409 5.60 8.21 14.87
N ALA A 410 6.69 7.59 14.40
CA ALA A 410 8.03 8.18 14.41
C ALA A 410 8.08 9.45 13.54
N ALA A 411 9.15 10.25 13.61
CA ALA A 411 9.29 11.47 12.79
C ALA A 411 9.12 11.19 11.28
N SER A 412 9.56 10.02 10.83
CA SER A 412 9.43 9.45 9.49
C SER A 412 8.04 8.84 9.17
N GLY A 413 7.05 8.97 10.05
CA GLY A 413 5.70 8.45 9.83
C GLY A 413 5.50 6.96 10.13
N GLY A 414 6.57 6.21 10.37
CA GLY A 414 6.50 4.77 10.67
C GLY A 414 5.82 4.44 12.01
N PHE A 415 5.07 3.34 12.03
CA PHE A 415 4.49 2.76 13.24
C PHE A 415 4.45 1.22 13.21
N ALA A 416 4.47 0.60 14.39
CA ALA A 416 4.06 -0.79 14.58
C ALA A 416 3.30 -0.96 15.90
N ILE A 417 2.27 -1.81 15.91
CA ILE A 417 1.40 -2.07 17.07
C ILE A 417 1.27 -3.57 17.26
N PRO A 418 1.71 -4.17 18.39
CA PRO A 418 1.58 -5.61 18.62
C PRO A 418 0.12 -6.04 18.73
N ILE A 419 -0.25 -7.12 18.04
CA ILE A 419 -1.60 -7.69 18.06
C ILE A 419 -1.57 -9.07 18.75
N THR A 420 -2.08 -9.11 19.98
CA THR A 420 -2.08 -10.30 20.83
C THR A 420 -3.14 -11.34 20.41
N THR A 421 -4.24 -10.90 19.78
CA THR A 421 -5.40 -11.76 19.42
C THR A 421 -5.78 -11.57 17.94
N PRO A 422 -6.02 -12.65 17.15
CA PRO A 422 -6.53 -12.52 15.79
C PRO A 422 -7.94 -11.91 15.78
N GLY A 423 -8.25 -11.07 14.79
CA GLY A 423 -9.54 -10.38 14.72
C GLY A 423 -9.65 -9.35 13.60
N THR A 424 -10.84 -8.77 13.44
CA THR A 424 -11.07 -7.60 12.58
C THR A 424 -10.95 -6.35 13.44
N TYR A 425 -9.97 -5.50 13.16
CA TYR A 425 -9.70 -4.26 13.87
C TYR A 425 -10.13 -3.05 13.03
N LEU A 426 -10.72 -2.05 13.68
CA LEU A 426 -10.92 -0.71 13.11
C LEU A 426 -9.78 0.18 13.61
N VAL A 427 -8.85 0.50 12.72
CA VAL A 427 -7.66 1.31 13.02
C VAL A 427 -7.94 2.77 12.71
N GLN A 428 -7.97 3.59 13.75
CA GLN A 428 -8.19 5.03 13.70
C GLN A 428 -6.85 5.77 13.65
N PHE A 429 -6.76 6.78 12.78
CA PHE A 429 -5.61 7.66 12.62
C PHE A 429 -6.01 9.08 13.04
N ASP A 430 -5.38 9.59 14.09
CA ASP A 430 -5.59 10.95 14.63
C ASP A 430 -4.88 11.99 13.76
N ILE A 431 -5.37 12.16 12.52
CA ILE A 431 -4.99 13.21 11.56
C ILE A 431 -6.08 14.29 11.52
N GLU A 432 -5.79 15.45 10.91
CA GLU A 432 -6.85 16.40 10.56
C GLU A 432 -7.87 15.75 9.58
N GLY A 433 -9.16 16.04 9.76
CA GLY A 433 -10.26 15.34 9.08
C GLY A 433 -10.58 13.93 9.64
N GLY A 434 -9.57 13.23 10.17
CA GLY A 434 -9.65 11.86 10.65
C GLY A 434 -9.62 10.82 9.53
N ALA A 435 -9.04 9.65 9.80
CA ALA A 435 -9.09 8.51 8.88
C ALA A 435 -9.22 7.18 9.63
N GLU A 436 -9.88 6.22 9.00
CA GLU A 436 -10.03 4.86 9.53
C GLU A 436 -9.67 3.79 8.48
N ARG A 437 -9.24 2.61 8.96
CA ARG A 437 -8.99 1.40 8.16
C ARG A 437 -9.53 0.17 8.89
N SER A 438 -10.46 -0.55 8.27
CA SER A 438 -10.90 -1.87 8.76
C SER A 438 -9.96 -2.95 8.20
N VAL A 439 -9.33 -3.72 9.08
CA VAL A 439 -8.28 -4.70 8.72
C VAL A 439 -8.48 -6.02 9.45
N VAL A 440 -8.24 -7.14 8.76
CA VAL A 440 -8.34 -8.49 9.35
C VAL A 440 -6.93 -8.99 9.66
N VAL A 441 -6.61 -9.13 10.95
CA VAL A 441 -5.32 -9.66 11.40
C VAL A 441 -5.48 -11.13 11.76
N GLY A 442 -4.79 -12.00 11.01
CA GLY A 442 -4.79 -13.44 11.19
C GLY A 442 -3.75 -13.92 12.21
N GLU A 443 -2.97 -14.93 11.84
CA GLU A 443 -1.84 -15.37 12.67
C GLU A 443 -0.57 -14.52 12.46
N GLU A 444 -0.49 -13.80 11.33
CA GLU A 444 0.66 -13.02 10.86
C GLU A 444 0.42 -11.50 10.94
N SER A 445 1.49 -10.70 10.79
CA SER A 445 1.41 -9.23 10.71
C SER A 445 0.69 -8.73 9.45
N VAL A 446 0.13 -7.51 9.51
CA VAL A 446 -0.60 -6.86 8.40
C VAL A 446 -0.07 -5.45 8.15
N LEU A 447 0.06 -5.08 6.87
CA LEU A 447 0.50 -3.75 6.43
C LEU A 447 -0.71 -2.81 6.30
N VAL A 448 -0.63 -1.63 6.90
CA VAL A 448 -1.71 -0.63 6.99
C VAL A 448 -1.15 0.78 6.78
N ASP A 449 -0.55 1.03 5.62
CA ASP A 449 -0.07 2.37 5.24
C ASP A 449 -1.24 3.36 5.06
N LEU A 450 -0.96 4.63 5.36
CA LEU A 450 -1.82 5.78 5.08
C LEU A 450 -1.01 6.82 4.30
N ALA A 451 -0.99 6.65 2.98
CA ALA A 451 -0.57 7.69 2.05
C ALA A 451 -1.67 8.76 1.97
N LEU A 452 -1.28 10.04 2.05
CA LEU A 452 -2.12 11.21 1.87
C LEU A 452 -1.73 11.93 0.57
N PRO A 453 -2.67 12.58 -0.15
CA PRO A 453 -2.32 13.32 -1.36
C PRO A 453 -1.42 14.54 -1.09
N ALA A 454 -0.49 14.82 -2.01
CA ALA A 454 0.32 16.02 -2.06
C ALA A 454 -0.49 17.29 -1.73
N GLY A 455 -0.03 18.06 -0.74
CA GLY A 455 -0.63 19.34 -0.39
C GLY A 455 -2.05 19.28 0.21
N SER A 456 -2.53 18.11 0.65
CA SER A 456 -3.88 17.94 1.26
C SER A 456 -4.15 18.83 2.49
N GLY A 457 -3.11 19.42 3.08
CA GLY A 457 -3.18 20.22 4.32
C GLY A 457 -3.16 19.38 5.59
N LEU A 458 -3.58 18.10 5.49
CA LEU A 458 -3.68 17.14 6.60
C LEU A 458 -2.32 16.62 7.10
N ASN A 459 -1.22 17.09 6.51
CA ASN A 459 0.18 16.71 6.79
C ASN A 459 0.69 17.20 8.16
N ARG A 460 -0.17 17.27 9.18
CA ARG A 460 0.13 17.72 10.54
C ARG A 460 -0.71 16.94 11.55
N PRO A 461 -0.17 16.63 12.74
CA PRO A 461 -1.00 16.23 13.87
C PRO A 461 -2.08 17.29 14.15
N PRO A 462 -3.31 16.89 14.51
CA PRO A 462 -4.40 17.81 14.77
C PRO A 462 -3.99 18.81 15.86
N THR A 463 -4.28 20.09 15.63
CA THR A 463 -3.86 21.21 16.51
C THR A 463 -4.71 21.30 17.78
N ARG A 464 -4.80 20.20 18.51
CA ARG A 464 -5.53 20.10 19.78
C ARG A 464 -4.97 21.13 20.76
N PRO A 465 -5.77 22.10 21.25
CA PRO A 465 -5.31 23.00 22.30
C PRO A 465 -4.94 22.15 23.53
N ALA A 466 -3.76 22.43 24.11
CA ALA A 466 -3.24 21.67 25.23
C ALA A 466 -4.31 21.53 26.34
N PRO A 467 -4.52 20.34 26.92
CA PRO A 467 -5.44 20.17 28.04
C PRO A 467 -5.07 21.15 29.15
N ALA A 468 -5.99 22.03 29.54
CA ALA A 468 -5.68 23.07 30.51
C ALA A 468 -5.27 22.43 31.86
N ASP A 469 -4.01 22.61 32.25
CA ASP A 469 -3.39 21.98 33.42
C ASP A 469 -4.12 22.31 34.73
N ARG A 470 -5.09 21.48 35.12
CA ARG A 470 -5.83 21.64 36.37
C ARG A 470 -5.06 21.20 37.61
N TYR A 471 -3.82 20.74 37.47
CA TYR A 471 -2.97 20.26 38.57
C TYR A 471 -1.54 20.83 38.58
N ALA A 472 -1.26 21.87 37.80
CA ALA A 472 -0.02 22.64 37.94
C ALA A 472 -0.13 23.68 39.08
N THR A 473 0.24 23.29 40.31
CA THR A 473 0.51 24.29 41.36
C THR A 473 1.89 24.91 41.12
N PRO A 474 2.06 26.25 41.14
CA PRO A 474 3.35 26.86 40.81
C PRO A 474 4.43 26.56 41.86
N VAL A 475 5.38 25.69 41.52
CA VAL A 475 6.63 25.54 42.28
C VAL A 475 7.48 26.79 42.02
N ALA A 476 7.84 27.51 43.08
CA ALA A 476 8.66 28.72 42.96
C ALA A 476 10.06 28.38 42.41
N PRO A 477 10.65 29.23 41.55
CA PRO A 477 11.94 28.95 40.94
C PRO A 477 13.06 28.86 41.99
N GLY A 478 13.80 27.75 41.96
CA GLY A 478 14.99 27.56 42.77
C GLY A 478 16.11 28.56 42.39
N PRO A 479 17.06 28.84 43.30
CA PRO A 479 18.12 29.81 43.07
C PRO A 479 19.04 29.36 41.93
N ALA A 480 19.31 30.27 40.98
CA ALA A 480 20.11 29.97 39.80
C ALA A 480 21.56 29.59 40.15
N LEU A 481 22.01 28.45 39.63
CA LEU A 481 23.41 28.02 39.72
C LEU A 481 24.30 28.99 38.95
N ARG A 482 25.27 29.59 39.64
CA ARG A 482 26.34 30.38 39.02
C ARG A 482 27.48 29.46 38.61
N PHE A 483 27.74 29.37 37.31
CA PHE A 483 28.98 28.78 36.81
C PHE A 483 30.17 29.70 37.18
N PRO A 484 31.22 29.20 37.85
CA PRO A 484 32.48 29.93 37.99
C PRO A 484 33.19 29.99 36.63
N GLY A 485 33.86 31.12 36.36
CA GLY A 485 34.52 31.37 35.08
C GLY A 485 35.80 30.55 34.85
N SER A 486 36.28 30.60 33.61
CA SER A 486 37.48 29.90 33.14
C SER A 486 38.78 30.35 33.83
N ALA A 487 39.69 29.40 34.01
CA ALA A 487 41.08 29.60 34.42
C ALA A 487 42.01 28.83 33.45
N PRO A 488 43.28 29.23 33.27
CA PRO A 488 44.07 28.84 32.10
C PRO A 488 44.77 27.48 32.22
N GLN A 489 45.22 26.99 31.05
CA GLN A 489 46.10 25.83 30.89
C GLN A 489 47.50 26.07 31.49
N PRO A 490 48.13 25.01 32.03
CA PRO A 490 49.55 24.71 31.82
C PRO A 490 49.75 23.73 30.64
#